data_AF-A0A7X3WL66-F1
#
_entry.id   AF-A0A7X3WL66-F1
#
_cell.length_a   1.000
_cell.length_b   1.000
_cell.length_c   1.000
_cell.angle_alpha   90.00
_cell.angle_beta   90.00
_cell.angle_gamma   90.00
#
_symmetry.space_group_name_H-M   'P 1'
#
loop_
_entity.id
_entity.type
_entity.pdbx_description
1 polymer ?
#
loop_
_entity_poly.entity_id
_entity_poly.type
_entity_poly.pdbx_seq_one_letter_code
_entity_poly.pdbx_strand_id
1 'polypeptide(L)'
;MKEYQLNVDPRILELLGPNLYTNIYYVLAELIANAYDADAENVYIIANKDDIRVEDDGHGMSYERGDIANYLNVAGVSRTREADSFSRSGTRRKMGRKGVGKLAALSVSEDVDVLTVADGEKSGFVLSRHPEESNKLRAIADSDITFDYVEDHGSAIVMRNPQYRLHKTLAAVRRNLLKIFPLINSDFRIHVIRGQESETIDDFDRNVMVELGTLIVLGDEHSSLVNLVPDTYPQRRADLVVAMDAKVLPLVMRDNEGIEHEYSLEIVGWIGTYKTTRGRKAEMSDFPDNFISLFANKKMGEFNILPVVGQNKLNEVYVVGQLHIDIFELTELPDMALSNRQGYKSDDPRYVAVLDYVREDLLAEILRKREIFTDIGKARKKQQKEDAQKENEEKLRRNVDAFRKKASEEAAKNLLDQGSGLTREAIEGVITKSINDNSPDLGLKSLIDTQKKKILISQTYPDKPFADIIYQMLLHNKVSAEDILYTNCDDEICRVPEGRGVYDYLREFFVESYSTQKIFVLFITSENTKASWGAITEVGASWITQIDHKIFNVHPFRPEHPLNDELQWQSTNREEPTKGELWMIPLNADVFCQKIEAVCDELGYKKNTRAQNMTHLGTLVSIRNS
;
A
#
# COMPACT_ATOMS: atom_id res chain seq x y z
N MET A 1 33.72 55.82 -15.80
CA MET A 1 33.98 54.38 -15.59
C MET A 1 33.43 53.64 -16.81
N LYS A 2 34.01 52.53 -17.26
CA LYS A 2 33.39 51.75 -18.35
C LYS A 2 32.25 50.92 -17.78
N GLU A 3 31.07 51.02 -18.37
CA GLU A 3 29.90 50.22 -18.04
C GLU A 3 29.72 49.13 -19.11
N TYR A 4 29.34 47.93 -18.68
CA TYR A 4 29.12 46.78 -19.56
C TYR A 4 27.73 46.24 -19.28
N GLN A 5 26.86 46.25 -20.30
CA GLN A 5 25.51 45.71 -20.19
C GLN A 5 25.51 44.22 -20.54
N LEU A 6 24.88 43.42 -19.68
CA LEU A 6 24.64 42.01 -19.93
C LEU A 6 23.31 41.87 -20.69
N ASN A 7 23.36 41.35 -21.92
CA ASN A 7 22.17 41.01 -22.69
C ASN A 7 21.95 39.49 -22.62
N VAL A 8 20.80 39.09 -22.10
CA VAL A 8 20.39 37.68 -22.04
C VAL A 8 19.45 37.41 -23.21
N ASP A 9 19.80 36.43 -24.04
CA ASP A 9 19.01 36.02 -25.19
C ASP A 9 17.79 35.19 -24.73
N PRO A 10 16.56 35.43 -25.24
CA PRO A 10 15.38 34.64 -24.89
C PRO A 10 15.53 33.14 -25.14
N ARG A 11 16.46 32.71 -26.01
CA ARG A 11 16.84 31.29 -26.18
C ARG A 11 17.35 30.63 -24.90
N ILE A 12 17.65 31.38 -23.84
CA ILE A 12 17.92 30.79 -22.53
C ILE A 12 16.75 29.94 -22.01
N LEU A 13 15.51 30.22 -22.46
CA LEU A 13 14.34 29.41 -22.16
C LEU A 13 14.44 27.98 -22.71
N GLU A 14 15.11 27.79 -23.84
CA GLU A 14 15.38 26.48 -24.44
C GLU A 14 16.30 25.63 -23.54
N LEU A 15 17.27 26.27 -22.89
CA LEU A 15 18.24 25.61 -22.01
C LEU A 15 17.66 25.32 -20.62
N LEU A 16 16.80 26.22 -20.11
CA LEU A 16 16.21 26.11 -18.79
C LEU A 16 14.98 25.20 -18.78
N GLY A 17 14.10 25.30 -19.78
CA GLY A 17 12.81 24.61 -19.81
C GLY A 17 12.89 23.10 -19.51
N PRO A 18 13.57 22.30 -20.34
CA PRO A 18 13.55 20.83 -20.23
C PRO A 18 14.17 20.25 -18.94
N ASN A 19 15.07 20.98 -18.28
CA ASN A 19 15.85 20.46 -17.14
C ASN A 19 15.40 21.03 -15.79
N LEU A 20 14.41 21.94 -15.76
CA LEU A 20 13.96 22.57 -14.53
C LEU A 20 13.23 21.58 -13.60
N TYR A 21 12.37 20.73 -14.16
CA TYR A 21 11.56 19.78 -13.39
C TYR A 21 11.58 18.40 -14.03
N THR A 22 11.79 17.39 -13.18
CA THR A 22 11.81 15.97 -13.55
C THR A 22 10.41 15.34 -13.55
N ASN A 23 9.42 16.05 -13.01
CA ASN A 23 8.07 15.54 -12.80
C ASN A 23 7.03 16.66 -12.94
N ILE A 24 5.96 16.39 -13.68
CA ILE A 24 4.83 17.30 -13.90
C ILE A 24 4.18 17.78 -12.60
N TYR A 25 4.16 16.98 -11.53
CA TYR A 25 3.55 17.42 -10.28
C TYR A 25 4.32 18.56 -9.60
N TYR A 26 5.64 18.67 -9.79
CA TYR A 26 6.40 19.84 -9.33
C TYR A 26 6.09 21.08 -10.18
N VAL A 27 5.79 20.90 -11.46
CA VAL A 27 5.34 22.00 -12.33
C VAL A 27 3.97 22.49 -11.90
N LEU A 28 3.04 21.57 -11.65
CA LEU A 28 1.75 21.90 -11.05
C LEU A 28 1.93 22.63 -9.72
N ALA A 29 2.95 22.30 -8.92
CA ALA A 29 3.24 23.00 -7.67
C ALA A 29 3.59 24.46 -7.82
N GLU A 30 4.33 24.79 -8.86
CA GLU A 30 4.63 26.18 -9.17
C GLU A 30 3.37 26.93 -9.63
N LEU A 31 2.50 26.29 -10.41
CA LEU A 31 1.27 26.92 -10.89
C LEU A 31 0.24 27.11 -9.76
N ILE A 32 0.05 26.10 -8.91
CA ILE A 32 -0.83 26.15 -7.73
C ILE A 32 -0.32 27.20 -6.73
N ALA A 33 0.99 27.30 -6.51
CA ALA A 33 1.57 28.33 -5.66
C ALA A 33 1.31 29.75 -6.20
N ASN A 34 1.36 29.95 -7.52
CA ASN A 34 1.01 31.24 -8.12
C ASN A 34 -0.47 31.58 -7.93
N ALA A 35 -1.37 30.59 -8.06
CA ALA A 35 -2.79 30.77 -7.79
C ALA A 35 -3.03 31.14 -6.31
N TYR A 36 -2.34 30.47 -5.38
CA TYR A 36 -2.40 30.80 -3.95
C TYR A 36 -1.95 32.24 -3.69
N ASP A 37 -0.83 32.65 -4.31
CA ASP A 37 -0.28 34.02 -4.22
C ASP A 37 -1.21 35.07 -4.84
N ALA A 38 -2.03 34.67 -5.81
CA ALA A 38 -3.05 35.48 -6.47
C ALA A 38 -4.39 35.55 -5.69
N ASP A 39 -4.41 35.05 -4.45
CA ASP A 39 -5.61 35.01 -3.59
C ASP A 39 -6.76 34.15 -4.14
N ALA A 40 -6.47 33.15 -5.01
CA ALA A 40 -7.48 32.22 -5.53
C ALA A 40 -8.12 31.38 -4.41
N GLU A 41 -9.38 30.98 -4.57
CA GLU A 41 -10.06 29.99 -3.71
C GLU A 41 -10.11 28.62 -4.37
N ASN A 42 -10.13 28.56 -5.70
CA ASN A 42 -10.28 27.33 -6.47
C ASN A 42 -9.24 27.27 -7.59
N VAL A 43 -8.57 26.12 -7.69
CA VAL A 43 -7.65 25.80 -8.78
C VAL A 43 -8.15 24.58 -9.53
N TYR A 44 -8.29 24.70 -10.84
CA TYR A 44 -8.79 23.65 -11.72
C TYR A 44 -7.65 23.10 -12.57
N ILE A 45 -7.30 21.83 -12.37
CA ILE A 45 -6.32 21.08 -13.16
C ILE A 45 -7.10 20.22 -14.16
N ILE A 46 -7.10 20.64 -15.41
CA ILE A 46 -7.91 20.05 -16.48
C ILE A 46 -6.99 19.27 -17.41
N ALA A 47 -7.20 17.96 -17.47
CA ALA A 47 -6.42 17.05 -18.31
C ALA A 47 -7.17 16.73 -19.59
N ASN A 48 -6.93 17.53 -20.63
CA ASN A 48 -7.49 17.34 -21.95
C ASN A 48 -6.64 16.40 -22.81
N LYS A 49 -7.16 16.05 -24.00
CA LYS A 49 -6.44 15.22 -24.96
C LYS A 49 -5.17 15.91 -25.46
N ASP A 50 -5.26 17.17 -25.81
CA ASP A 50 -4.19 17.90 -26.51
C ASP A 50 -3.49 18.93 -25.62
N ASP A 51 -4.00 19.18 -24.41
CA ASP A 51 -3.42 20.10 -23.44
C ASP A 51 -3.61 19.64 -21.99
N ILE A 52 -2.82 20.24 -21.10
CA ILE A 52 -3.11 20.26 -19.67
C ILE A 52 -3.26 21.73 -19.29
N ARG A 53 -4.41 22.08 -18.70
CA ARG A 53 -4.71 23.45 -18.30
C ARG A 53 -4.74 23.54 -16.77
N VAL A 54 -4.17 24.61 -16.23
CA VAL A 54 -4.37 25.02 -14.83
C VAL A 54 -5.07 26.37 -14.85
N GLU A 55 -6.30 26.42 -14.33
CA GLU A 55 -7.07 27.66 -14.14
C GLU A 55 -7.15 28.00 -12.65
N ASP A 56 -7.09 29.28 -12.31
CA ASP A 56 -7.35 29.80 -10.98
C ASP A 56 -8.33 30.97 -11.03
N ASP A 57 -9.13 31.10 -9.97
CA ASP A 57 -10.05 32.22 -9.76
C ASP A 57 -9.42 33.35 -8.92
N GLY A 58 -8.11 33.53 -9.00
CA GLY A 58 -7.41 34.62 -8.33
C GLY A 58 -7.71 35.99 -8.95
N HIS A 59 -7.00 37.02 -8.50
CA HIS A 59 -7.25 38.40 -8.93
C HIS A 59 -6.88 38.73 -10.40
N GLY A 60 -6.28 37.79 -11.14
CA GLY A 60 -5.81 37.97 -12.52
C GLY A 60 -4.67 39.00 -12.68
N MET A 61 -4.31 39.35 -13.92
CA MET A 61 -3.27 40.33 -14.21
C MET A 61 -3.74 41.35 -15.25
N SER A 62 -3.66 42.64 -14.91
CA SER A 62 -3.95 43.74 -15.82
C SER A 62 -2.73 44.11 -16.67
N TYR A 63 -2.92 44.28 -17.98
CA TYR A 63 -1.89 44.83 -18.86
C TYR A 63 -1.72 46.33 -18.61
N GLU A 64 -2.83 47.07 -18.49
CA GLU A 64 -2.83 48.53 -18.26
C GLU A 64 -2.13 48.94 -16.97
N ARG A 65 -2.33 48.19 -15.87
CA ARG A 65 -1.66 48.44 -14.58
C ARG A 65 -0.22 47.93 -14.52
N GLY A 66 0.23 47.19 -15.53
CA GLY A 66 1.58 46.64 -15.61
C GLY A 66 1.79 45.31 -14.88
N ASP A 67 0.72 44.62 -14.47
CA ASP A 67 0.83 43.31 -13.81
C ASP A 67 1.46 42.27 -14.75
N ILE A 68 1.16 42.34 -16.05
CA ILE A 68 1.78 41.48 -17.08
C ILE A 68 3.29 41.74 -17.19
N ALA A 69 3.72 43.01 -17.16
CA ALA A 69 5.13 43.36 -17.21
C ALA A 69 5.87 42.85 -15.96
N ASN A 70 5.23 42.97 -14.79
CA ASN A 70 5.75 42.41 -13.54
C ASN A 70 5.82 40.88 -13.59
N TYR A 71 4.80 40.22 -14.12
CA TYR A 71 4.79 38.78 -14.33
C TYR A 71 5.92 38.36 -15.28
N LEU A 72 6.16 39.07 -16.38
CA LEU A 72 7.21 38.76 -17.34
C LEU A 72 8.62 39.14 -16.87
N ASN A 73 8.78 39.84 -15.76
CA ASN A 73 10.07 40.08 -15.13
C ASN A 73 10.63 38.78 -14.53
N VAL A 74 11.25 37.95 -15.38
CA VAL A 74 11.87 36.67 -15.01
C VAL A 74 13.08 36.91 -14.12
N ALA A 75 13.27 36.05 -13.10
CA ALA A 75 14.34 36.16 -12.11
C ALA A 75 14.27 37.41 -11.21
N GLY A 76 13.20 38.21 -11.30
CA GLY A 76 12.91 39.27 -10.35
C GLY A 76 12.62 38.71 -8.95
N VAL A 77 13.21 39.31 -7.93
CA VAL A 77 12.91 39.00 -6.53
C VAL A 77 11.58 39.67 -6.18
N SER A 78 10.55 38.88 -5.91
CA SER A 78 9.21 39.37 -5.57
C SER A 78 9.09 39.90 -4.14
N ARG A 79 10.05 39.55 -3.27
CA ARG A 79 10.07 39.88 -1.84
C ARG A 79 11.43 40.43 -1.45
N THR A 80 11.53 41.73 -1.25
CA THR A 80 12.77 42.38 -0.74
C THR A 80 12.59 42.91 0.67
N ARG A 81 11.35 43.19 1.08
CA ARG A 81 10.98 43.60 2.45
C ARG A 81 9.80 42.76 2.94
N GLU A 82 9.56 42.79 4.26
CA GLU A 82 8.49 41.99 4.86
C GLU A 82 7.09 42.38 4.40
N ALA A 83 6.86 43.66 4.08
CA ALA A 83 5.59 44.10 3.50
C ALA A 83 5.29 43.43 2.14
N ASP A 84 6.33 43.04 1.39
CA ASP A 84 6.19 42.41 0.09
C ASP A 84 5.90 40.90 0.23
N SER A 85 6.07 40.34 1.44
CA SER A 85 5.86 38.93 1.79
C SER A 85 4.40 38.49 1.79
N PHE A 86 3.45 39.42 1.70
CA PHE A 86 2.01 39.13 1.73
C PHE A 86 1.35 39.27 0.36
N SER A 87 0.32 38.47 0.12
CA SER A 87 -0.63 38.53 -1.00
C SER A 87 -1.38 39.87 -1.02
N ARG A 88 -2.15 40.13 -2.09
CA ARG A 88 -2.86 41.42 -2.27
C ARG A 88 -3.93 41.61 -1.19
N SER A 89 -4.57 40.53 -0.74
CA SER A 89 -5.51 40.54 0.38
C SER A 89 -4.86 40.86 1.72
N GLY A 90 -3.54 40.65 1.85
CA GLY A 90 -2.81 40.74 3.12
C GLY A 90 -3.02 39.54 4.05
N THR A 91 -3.83 38.56 3.67
CA THR A 91 -4.21 37.42 4.54
C THR A 91 -3.25 36.24 4.39
N ARG A 92 -2.64 36.08 3.20
CA ARG A 92 -1.71 34.98 2.90
C ARG A 92 -0.29 35.49 2.79
N ARG A 93 0.68 34.77 3.38
CA ARG A 93 2.11 34.92 3.03
C ARG A 93 2.37 34.29 1.67
N LYS A 94 3.08 34.97 0.79
CA LYS A 94 3.41 34.49 -0.56
C LYS A 94 4.38 33.31 -0.53
N MET A 95 4.11 32.33 -1.38
CA MET A 95 4.96 31.17 -1.65
C MET A 95 6.10 31.50 -2.63
N GLY A 96 5.89 32.44 -3.57
CA GLY A 96 6.87 32.81 -4.59
C GLY A 96 7.97 33.78 -4.11
N ARG A 97 9.25 33.52 -4.47
CA ARG A 97 10.40 34.45 -4.22
C ARG A 97 11.12 34.95 -5.47
N LYS A 98 11.55 34.03 -6.35
CA LYS A 98 12.53 34.32 -7.43
C LYS A 98 11.92 34.57 -8.82
N GLY A 99 10.60 34.48 -8.96
CA GLY A 99 9.95 34.71 -10.25
C GLY A 99 10.34 33.77 -11.41
N VAL A 100 10.96 32.61 -11.17
CA VAL A 100 11.28 31.62 -12.23
C VAL A 100 10.24 30.50 -12.36
N GLY A 101 9.36 30.32 -11.37
CA GLY A 101 8.32 29.29 -11.35
C GLY A 101 7.34 29.37 -12.54
N LYS A 102 7.11 30.58 -13.05
CA LYS A 102 6.31 30.83 -14.27
C LYS A 102 6.84 30.10 -15.52
N LEU A 103 8.14 29.77 -15.56
CA LEU A 103 8.73 29.03 -16.68
C LEU A 103 8.62 27.52 -16.52
N ALA A 104 8.16 27.03 -15.37
CA ALA A 104 8.04 25.59 -15.10
C ALA A 104 7.18 24.87 -16.15
N ALA A 105 6.12 25.53 -16.65
CA ALA A 105 5.23 24.99 -17.66
C ALA A 105 5.95 24.65 -18.98
N LEU A 106 7.05 25.33 -19.30
CA LEU A 106 7.88 25.05 -20.49
C LEU A 106 8.68 23.74 -20.37
N SER A 107 8.78 23.16 -19.17
CA SER A 107 9.32 21.79 -18.99
C SER A 107 8.32 20.71 -19.44
N VAL A 108 7.03 21.06 -19.50
CA VAL A 108 5.96 20.15 -19.88
C VAL A 108 5.56 20.34 -21.34
N SER A 109 5.56 21.58 -21.84
CA SER A 109 5.11 21.93 -23.19
C SER A 109 6.07 22.86 -23.90
N GLU A 110 6.02 22.84 -25.23
CA GLU A 110 6.83 23.71 -26.09
C GLU A 110 6.29 25.14 -26.10
N ASP A 111 4.97 25.23 -26.24
CA ASP A 111 4.19 26.46 -26.17
C ASP A 111 3.21 26.39 -25.00
N VAL A 112 3.11 27.49 -24.26
CA VAL A 112 2.24 27.66 -23.11
C VAL A 112 1.44 28.94 -23.31
N ASP A 113 0.11 28.81 -23.42
CA ASP A 113 -0.76 29.98 -23.46
C ASP A 113 -0.97 30.48 -22.04
N VAL A 114 -0.75 31.77 -21.81
CA VAL A 114 -1.06 32.47 -20.57
C VAL A 114 -2.25 33.37 -20.85
N LEU A 115 -3.38 33.08 -20.20
CA LEU A 115 -4.63 33.81 -20.33
C LEU A 115 -4.98 34.42 -18.98
N THR A 116 -5.53 35.62 -18.94
CA THR A 116 -5.92 36.25 -17.68
C THR A 116 -7.01 37.29 -17.86
N VAL A 117 -7.82 37.46 -16.82
CA VAL A 117 -8.83 38.51 -16.71
C VAL A 117 -8.68 39.18 -15.34
N ALA A 118 -8.57 40.51 -15.33
CA ALA A 118 -8.55 41.31 -14.10
C ALA A 118 -9.49 42.50 -14.24
N ASP A 119 -10.48 42.60 -13.36
CA ASP A 119 -11.47 43.70 -13.37
C ASP A 119 -12.14 43.91 -14.75
N GLY A 120 -12.38 42.80 -15.48
CA GLY A 120 -12.95 42.79 -16.84
C GLY A 120 -11.96 43.05 -17.98
N GLU A 121 -10.71 43.42 -17.69
CA GLU A 121 -9.64 43.53 -18.68
C GLU A 121 -9.09 42.14 -19.02
N LYS A 122 -9.17 41.76 -20.30
CA LYS A 122 -8.59 40.51 -20.80
C LYS A 122 -7.18 40.74 -21.34
N SER A 123 -6.26 39.82 -21.06
CA SER A 123 -4.93 39.81 -21.66
C SER A 123 -4.43 38.39 -21.86
N GLY A 124 -3.72 38.13 -22.96
CA GLY A 124 -3.22 36.80 -23.27
C GLY A 124 -2.00 36.79 -24.18
N PHE A 125 -1.09 35.86 -23.94
CA PHE A 125 0.14 35.70 -24.72
C PHE A 125 0.67 34.28 -24.68
N VAL A 126 1.53 33.93 -25.64
CA VAL A 126 2.17 32.61 -25.72
C VAL A 126 3.61 32.71 -25.24
N LEU A 127 3.96 31.90 -24.24
CA LEU A 127 5.33 31.61 -23.84
C LEU A 127 5.81 30.38 -24.61
N SER A 128 6.93 30.51 -25.32
CA SER A 128 7.50 29.41 -26.11
C SER A 128 8.94 29.13 -25.72
N ARG A 129 9.34 27.85 -25.79
CA ARG A 129 10.75 27.44 -25.71
C ARG A 129 11.57 27.97 -26.90
N HIS A 130 10.91 28.23 -28.03
CA HIS A 130 11.53 28.76 -29.24
C HIS A 130 10.90 30.12 -29.58
N PRO A 131 11.23 31.18 -28.81
CA PRO A 131 10.67 32.50 -29.04
C PRO A 131 11.08 33.04 -30.41
N GLU A 132 10.18 33.81 -31.04
CA GLU A 132 10.45 34.48 -32.31
C GLU A 132 11.59 35.52 -32.15
N GLU A 133 12.35 35.79 -33.22
CA GLU A 133 13.55 36.64 -33.20
C GLU A 133 13.34 38.08 -32.70
N SER A 134 12.08 38.52 -32.56
CA SER A 134 11.72 39.91 -32.24
C SER A 134 11.76 40.27 -30.75
N ASN A 135 12.12 39.35 -29.85
CA ASN A 135 12.00 39.49 -28.38
C ASN A 135 10.58 39.86 -27.91
N LYS A 136 9.56 39.69 -28.76
CA LYS A 136 8.16 39.92 -28.44
C LYS A 136 7.43 38.59 -28.35
N LEU A 137 6.54 38.48 -27.36
CA LEU A 137 5.65 37.33 -27.22
C LEU A 137 4.49 37.46 -28.21
N ARG A 138 4.03 36.32 -28.73
CA ARG A 138 2.84 36.26 -29.58
C ARG A 138 1.60 36.54 -28.73
N ALA A 139 0.88 37.60 -29.05
CA ALA A 139 -0.37 37.96 -28.38
C ALA A 139 -1.52 36.99 -28.73
N ILE A 140 -2.45 36.81 -27.80
CA ILE A 140 -3.71 36.08 -28.00
C ILE A 140 -4.83 37.11 -27.98
N ALA A 141 -5.75 37.05 -28.94
CA ALA A 141 -6.84 38.01 -29.05
C ALA A 141 -7.86 37.82 -27.93
N ASP A 142 -8.50 38.92 -27.48
CA ASP A 142 -9.50 38.89 -26.40
C ASP A 142 -10.67 37.93 -26.64
N SER A 143 -11.03 37.69 -27.91
CA SER A 143 -12.05 36.72 -28.30
C SER A 143 -11.68 35.28 -28.02
N ASP A 144 -10.37 34.98 -27.96
CA ASP A 144 -9.83 33.64 -27.78
C ASP A 144 -9.45 33.36 -26.32
N ILE A 145 -9.50 34.41 -25.46
CA ILE A 145 -9.31 34.31 -24.01
C ILE A 145 -10.59 33.73 -23.40
N THR A 146 -10.53 32.41 -23.18
CA THR A 146 -11.62 31.55 -22.71
C THR A 146 -11.14 30.70 -21.53
N PHE A 147 -12.05 30.50 -20.58
CA PHE A 147 -11.87 29.70 -19.37
C PHE A 147 -12.97 28.65 -19.33
N ASP A 148 -12.69 27.50 -18.74
CA ASP A 148 -13.63 26.40 -18.64
C ASP A 148 -14.44 26.49 -17.33
N TYR A 149 -13.85 26.99 -16.25
CA TYR A 149 -14.46 27.04 -14.91
C TYR A 149 -14.45 28.41 -14.24
N VAL A 150 -13.58 29.32 -14.70
CA VAL A 150 -13.45 30.68 -14.16
C VAL A 150 -14.22 31.66 -15.05
N GLU A 151 -14.95 32.61 -14.45
CA GLU A 151 -15.81 33.53 -15.21
C GLU A 151 -15.30 34.98 -15.20
N ASP A 152 -15.17 35.59 -14.02
CA ASP A 152 -15.02 37.05 -13.88
C ASP A 152 -13.57 37.53 -13.76
N HIS A 153 -12.74 36.80 -13.02
CA HIS A 153 -11.34 37.14 -12.75
C HIS A 153 -10.52 35.87 -12.54
N GLY A 154 -9.26 35.90 -12.98
CA GLY A 154 -8.37 34.75 -12.81
C GLY A 154 -7.29 34.64 -13.88
N SER A 155 -6.59 33.52 -13.85
CA SER A 155 -5.57 33.18 -14.84
C SER A 155 -5.66 31.73 -15.27
N ALA A 156 -5.28 31.46 -16.52
CA ALA A 156 -5.18 30.11 -17.05
C ALA A 156 -3.82 29.92 -17.73
N ILE A 157 -3.15 28.83 -17.36
CA ILE A 157 -1.90 28.38 -17.95
C ILE A 157 -2.19 27.11 -18.75
N VAL A 158 -2.14 27.21 -20.07
CA VAL A 158 -2.50 26.12 -21.00
C VAL A 158 -1.22 25.52 -21.60
N MET A 159 -0.82 24.36 -21.10
CA MET A 159 0.34 23.60 -21.59
C MET A 159 -0.07 22.79 -22.82
N ARG A 160 0.24 23.30 -24.02
CA ARG A 160 -0.17 22.70 -25.31
C ARG A 160 0.75 21.55 -25.71
N ASN A 161 0.15 20.46 -26.18
CA ASN A 161 0.86 19.26 -26.64
C ASN A 161 1.91 18.77 -25.62
N PRO A 162 1.50 18.48 -24.37
CA PRO A 162 2.45 18.23 -23.31
C PRO A 162 3.22 16.94 -23.54
N GLN A 163 4.53 17.01 -23.31
CA GLN A 163 5.48 15.89 -23.45
C GLN A 163 5.25 14.81 -22.38
N TYR A 164 4.70 15.22 -21.23
CA TYR A 164 4.33 14.34 -20.12
C TYR A 164 2.82 14.43 -19.88
N ARG A 165 2.21 13.33 -19.45
CA ARG A 165 0.78 13.28 -19.11
C ARG A 165 0.60 12.95 -17.64
N LEU A 166 -0.48 13.47 -17.06
CA LEU A 166 -0.92 13.06 -15.73
C LEU A 166 -1.28 11.57 -15.72
N HIS A 167 -1.23 10.95 -14.53
CA HIS A 167 -1.59 9.55 -14.38
C HIS A 167 -2.99 9.25 -14.94
N LYS A 168 -3.22 8.02 -15.44
CA LYS A 168 -4.45 7.62 -16.13
C LYS A 168 -5.71 7.64 -15.25
N THR A 169 -5.55 7.61 -13.93
CA THR A 169 -6.65 7.62 -12.96
C THR A 169 -6.62 8.90 -12.13
N LEU A 170 -7.78 9.53 -11.92
CA LEU A 170 -7.87 10.72 -11.07
C LEU A 170 -7.48 10.42 -9.62
N ALA A 171 -7.76 9.21 -9.12
CA ALA A 171 -7.36 8.78 -7.78
C ALA A 171 -5.83 8.83 -7.56
N ALA A 172 -5.03 8.45 -8.56
CA ALA A 172 -3.58 8.52 -8.45
C ALA A 172 -3.06 9.95 -8.56
N VAL A 173 -3.66 10.77 -9.44
CA VAL A 173 -3.35 12.22 -9.52
C VAL A 173 -3.65 12.88 -8.19
N ARG A 174 -4.83 12.64 -7.61
CA ARG A 174 -5.24 13.10 -6.28
C ARG A 174 -4.24 12.66 -5.21
N ARG A 175 -3.86 11.38 -5.17
CA ARG A 175 -2.87 10.84 -4.23
C ARG A 175 -1.50 11.54 -4.35
N ASN A 176 -1.02 11.79 -5.56
CA ASN A 176 0.24 12.49 -5.79
C ASN A 176 0.16 13.98 -5.43
N LEU A 177 -0.94 14.66 -5.75
CA LEU A 177 -1.16 16.06 -5.37
C LEU A 177 -1.25 16.21 -3.85
N LEU A 178 -1.98 15.32 -3.15
CA LEU A 178 -2.05 15.32 -1.69
C LEU A 178 -0.66 15.22 -1.05
N LYS A 179 0.24 14.40 -1.62
CA LYS A 179 1.63 14.28 -1.14
C LYS A 179 2.43 15.58 -1.29
N ILE A 180 2.01 16.49 -2.17
CA ILE A 180 2.74 17.72 -2.49
C ILE A 180 2.12 18.98 -1.89
N PHE A 181 0.79 19.00 -1.74
CA PHE A 181 0.03 20.15 -1.24
C PHE A 181 -0.79 19.75 -0.01
N PRO A 182 -0.26 19.93 1.21
CA PRO A 182 -1.03 19.73 2.42
C PRO A 182 -2.01 20.86 2.74
N LEU A 183 -1.89 22.01 2.09
CA LEU A 183 -2.63 23.23 2.41
C LEU A 183 -4.05 23.33 1.88
N ILE A 184 -4.55 22.20 1.42
CA ILE A 184 -5.86 22.15 0.82
C ILE A 184 -6.89 22.09 1.96
N ASN A 185 -7.61 23.19 2.12
CA ASN A 185 -8.67 23.38 3.10
C ASN A 185 -9.90 24.03 2.43
N SER A 186 -10.90 24.43 3.22
CA SER A 186 -12.10 25.07 2.70
C SER A 186 -11.85 26.35 1.89
N ASP A 187 -10.74 27.04 2.15
CA ASP A 187 -10.44 28.37 1.62
C ASP A 187 -9.46 28.34 0.42
N PHE A 188 -8.95 27.14 0.08
CA PHE A 188 -8.13 26.88 -1.10
C PHE A 188 -8.27 25.43 -1.56
N ARG A 189 -9.05 25.22 -2.62
CA ARG A 189 -9.43 23.89 -3.13
C ARG A 189 -8.79 23.59 -4.48
N ILE A 190 -8.53 22.30 -4.71
CA ILE A 190 -7.99 21.82 -5.99
C ILE A 190 -8.97 20.85 -6.62
N HIS A 191 -9.38 21.15 -7.84
CA HIS A 191 -10.26 20.33 -8.65
C HIS A 191 -9.44 19.68 -9.77
N VAL A 192 -9.51 18.36 -9.89
CA VAL A 192 -8.85 17.61 -10.97
C VAL A 192 -9.92 17.08 -11.91
N ILE A 193 -9.87 17.50 -13.18
CA ILE A 193 -10.89 17.23 -14.18
C ILE A 193 -10.30 16.44 -15.35
N ARG A 194 -11.03 15.41 -15.81
CA ARG A 194 -10.72 14.67 -17.04
C ARG A 194 -12.00 14.27 -17.76
N GLY A 195 -12.31 14.95 -18.86
CA GLY A 195 -13.55 14.73 -19.59
C GLY A 195 -14.75 15.02 -18.68
N GLN A 196 -15.53 13.99 -18.35
CA GLN A 196 -16.69 14.13 -17.44
C GLN A 196 -16.39 13.74 -15.99
N GLU A 197 -15.19 13.20 -15.72
CA GLU A 197 -14.78 12.83 -14.37
C GLU A 197 -14.15 14.03 -13.67
N SER A 198 -14.47 14.22 -12.39
CA SER A 198 -13.88 15.25 -11.54
C SER A 198 -13.65 14.72 -10.13
N GLU A 199 -12.51 15.07 -9.54
CA GLU A 199 -12.17 14.83 -8.14
C GLU A 199 -11.86 16.17 -7.48
N THR A 200 -12.41 16.42 -6.30
CA THR A 200 -12.07 17.61 -5.50
C THR A 200 -11.22 17.20 -4.32
N ILE A 201 -10.19 18.00 -4.05
CA ILE A 201 -9.35 17.90 -2.89
C ILE A 201 -9.68 19.11 -2.01
N ASP A 202 -10.16 18.86 -0.79
CA ASP A 202 -10.68 19.87 0.14
C ASP A 202 -10.37 19.60 1.64
N ASP A 203 -9.83 18.42 2.00
CA ASP A 203 -9.44 18.06 3.37
C ASP A 203 -8.26 17.07 3.35
N PHE A 204 -7.02 17.59 3.22
CA PHE A 204 -5.80 16.77 3.22
C PHE A 204 -5.62 16.01 4.54
N ASP A 205 -5.75 16.73 5.66
CA ASP A 205 -5.43 16.24 6.99
C ASP A 205 -6.26 15.01 7.36
N ARG A 206 -7.57 15.05 7.14
CA ARG A 206 -8.44 13.89 7.43
C ARG A 206 -8.02 12.65 6.65
N ASN A 207 -7.67 12.80 5.37
CA ASN A 207 -7.35 11.67 4.50
C ASN A 207 -6.11 10.91 4.98
N VAL A 208 -5.10 11.62 5.49
CA VAL A 208 -3.88 10.96 5.99
C VAL A 208 -4.08 10.45 7.41
N MET A 209 -4.67 11.25 8.31
CA MET A 209 -4.76 10.93 9.73
C MET A 209 -5.57 9.66 10.02
N VAL A 210 -6.62 9.36 9.24
CA VAL A 210 -7.43 8.14 9.39
C VAL A 210 -6.64 6.85 9.15
N GLU A 211 -5.54 6.93 8.41
CA GLU A 211 -4.70 5.79 8.06
C GLU A 211 -3.57 5.56 9.08
N LEU A 212 -3.35 6.49 10.01
CA LEU A 212 -2.27 6.44 10.99
C LEU A 212 -2.62 5.61 12.23
N GLY A 213 -1.64 4.88 12.74
CA GLY A 213 -1.71 4.19 14.04
C GLY A 213 -1.01 4.95 15.16
N THR A 214 -0.10 5.85 14.81
CA THR A 214 0.64 6.71 15.74
C THR A 214 0.83 8.09 15.15
N LEU A 215 0.96 9.10 16.02
CA LEU A 215 1.15 10.50 15.62
C LEU A 215 1.90 11.26 16.73
N ILE A 216 2.83 12.12 16.33
CA ILE A 216 3.42 13.18 17.13
C ILE A 216 3.13 14.48 16.39
N VAL A 217 2.50 15.42 17.07
CA VAL A 217 2.28 16.78 16.59
C VAL A 217 3.21 17.74 17.33
N LEU A 218 3.76 18.71 16.62
CA LEU A 218 4.60 19.79 17.11
C LEU A 218 3.90 21.14 16.85
N GLY A 219 3.65 21.89 17.91
CA GLY A 219 3.01 23.20 17.85
C GLY A 219 1.48 23.17 17.82
N ASP A 220 0.87 24.26 18.26
CA ASP A 220 -0.58 24.37 18.49
C ASP A 220 -1.42 24.36 17.20
N GLU A 221 -0.87 24.90 16.10
CA GLU A 221 -1.57 25.00 14.81
C GLU A 221 -2.09 23.63 14.32
N HIS A 222 -1.34 22.56 14.60
CA HIS A 222 -1.61 21.21 14.12
C HIS A 222 -2.22 20.31 15.21
N SER A 223 -2.43 20.83 16.43
CA SER A 223 -2.87 20.02 17.59
C SER A 223 -4.23 19.35 17.37
N SER A 224 -5.09 19.91 16.51
CA SER A 224 -6.40 19.32 16.19
C SER A 224 -6.30 17.98 15.45
N LEU A 225 -5.18 17.71 14.76
CA LEU A 225 -4.94 16.48 13.99
C LEU A 225 -5.00 15.22 14.85
N VAL A 226 -4.66 15.33 16.13
CA VAL A 226 -4.75 14.21 17.08
C VAL A 226 -6.16 13.64 17.16
N ASN A 227 -7.20 14.44 16.91
CA ASN A 227 -8.59 14.00 16.96
C ASN A 227 -9.00 13.20 15.72
N LEU A 228 -8.28 13.33 14.61
CA LEU A 228 -8.55 12.64 13.36
C LEU A 228 -7.95 11.22 13.33
N VAL A 229 -6.96 10.95 14.19
CA VAL A 229 -6.32 9.63 14.29
C VAL A 229 -7.23 8.63 15.01
N PRO A 230 -7.61 7.50 14.38
CA PRO A 230 -8.60 6.58 14.95
C PRO A 230 -8.17 5.93 16.25
N ASP A 231 -9.06 6.00 17.25
CA ASP A 231 -8.78 5.52 18.61
C ASP A 231 -8.91 3.99 18.75
N THR A 232 -7.97 3.28 18.14
CA THR A 232 -7.97 1.82 18.08
C THR A 232 -7.69 1.20 19.46
N TYR A 233 -6.97 1.93 20.33
CA TYR A 233 -6.54 1.49 21.66
C TYR A 233 -6.72 2.60 22.70
N PRO A 234 -7.96 2.89 23.14
CA PRO A 234 -8.26 4.04 24.00
C PRO A 234 -7.44 4.10 25.30
N GLN A 235 -7.21 2.94 25.95
CA GLN A 235 -6.44 2.86 27.19
C GLN A 235 -4.95 3.17 27.03
N ARG A 236 -4.42 3.14 25.80
CA ARG A 236 -3.01 3.37 25.48
C ARG A 236 -2.84 4.53 24.50
N ARG A 237 -3.88 5.35 24.29
CA ARG A 237 -3.87 6.42 23.27
C ARG A 237 -2.70 7.39 23.44
N ALA A 238 -2.43 7.82 24.67
CA ALA A 238 -1.35 8.75 24.99
C ALA A 238 0.05 8.25 24.59
N ASP A 239 0.24 6.92 24.57
CA ASP A 239 1.52 6.33 24.14
C ASP A 239 1.70 6.39 22.62
N LEU A 240 0.59 6.48 21.88
CA LEU A 240 0.55 6.36 20.41
C LEU A 240 0.37 7.71 19.72
N VAL A 241 -0.41 8.61 20.31
CA VAL A 241 -0.81 9.90 19.74
C VAL A 241 -0.54 10.98 20.79
N VAL A 242 0.28 11.96 20.44
CA VAL A 242 0.65 13.08 21.32
C VAL A 242 0.74 14.39 20.54
N ALA A 243 0.35 15.49 21.19
CA ALA A 243 0.66 16.84 20.76
C ALA A 243 1.64 17.46 21.75
N MET A 244 2.65 18.16 21.23
CA MET A 244 3.74 18.77 21.97
C MET A 244 3.94 20.20 21.49
N ASP A 245 4.64 21.01 22.29
CA ASP A 245 5.03 22.36 21.88
C ASP A 245 5.94 22.32 20.63
N ALA A 246 6.01 23.45 19.94
CA ALA A 246 6.93 23.63 18.83
C ALA A 246 8.38 23.39 19.27
N LYS A 247 9.19 22.78 18.41
CA LYS A 247 10.62 22.62 18.70
C LYS A 247 11.33 23.90 18.29
N VAL A 248 11.97 24.58 19.26
CA VAL A 248 12.75 25.79 19.01
C VAL A 248 14.25 25.48 19.16
N LEU A 249 15.04 25.88 18.16
CA LEU A 249 16.49 25.74 18.11
C LEU A 249 17.14 27.12 17.93
N PRO A 250 18.07 27.54 18.82
CA PRO A 250 18.80 28.78 18.63
C PRO A 250 19.80 28.64 17.47
N LEU A 251 19.90 29.66 16.64
CA LEU A 251 20.85 29.75 15.53
C LEU A 251 21.54 31.10 15.52
N VAL A 252 22.82 31.12 15.17
CA VAL A 252 23.57 32.34 14.89
C VAL A 252 23.93 32.34 13.42
N MET A 253 23.51 33.36 12.69
CA MET A 253 23.79 33.46 11.26
C MET A 253 23.76 34.88 10.74
N ARG A 254 24.37 35.09 9.57
CA ARG A 254 24.43 36.38 8.90
C ARG A 254 23.23 36.61 8.00
N ASP A 255 22.69 37.81 8.06
CA ASP A 255 21.68 38.29 7.12
C ASP A 255 22.28 38.59 5.73
N ASN A 256 21.44 39.07 4.80
CA ASN A 256 21.85 39.47 3.46
C ASN A 256 22.84 40.65 3.43
N GLU A 257 22.94 41.45 4.50
CA GLU A 257 23.91 42.54 4.64
C GLU A 257 25.24 42.07 5.27
N GLY A 258 25.31 40.80 5.69
CA GLY A 258 26.46 40.19 6.33
C GLY A 258 26.55 40.46 7.83
N ILE A 259 25.49 41.00 8.44
CA ILE A 259 25.40 41.27 9.88
C ILE A 259 24.92 40.00 10.59
N GLU A 260 25.60 39.65 11.68
CA GLU A 260 25.30 38.45 12.47
C GLU A 260 24.17 38.72 13.47
N HIS A 261 23.18 37.83 13.51
CA HIS A 261 22.05 37.90 14.43
C HIS A 261 21.77 36.53 15.07
N GLU A 262 21.12 36.56 16.23
CA GLU A 262 20.55 35.38 16.86
C GLU A 262 19.12 35.17 16.37
N TYR A 263 18.84 33.98 15.87
CA TYR A 263 17.54 33.55 15.38
C TYR A 263 17.01 32.38 16.20
N SER A 264 15.68 32.28 16.27
CA SER A 264 15.00 31.09 16.77
C SER A 264 14.43 30.32 15.58
N LEU A 265 15.00 29.16 15.27
CA LEU A 265 14.43 28.23 14.30
C LEU A 265 13.34 27.43 14.99
N GLU A 266 12.11 27.67 14.58
CA GLU A 266 10.94 26.93 15.04
C GLU A 266 10.58 25.81 14.05
N ILE A 267 10.30 24.61 14.57
CA ILE A 267 9.82 23.44 13.81
C ILE A 267 8.45 23.08 14.35
N VAL A 268 7.44 23.20 13.50
CA VAL A 268 6.05 22.78 13.76
C VAL A 268 5.62 21.74 12.73
N GLY A 269 4.45 21.12 12.93
CA GLY A 269 3.88 20.14 12.02
C GLY A 269 3.67 18.78 12.70
N TRP A 270 3.87 17.69 11.99
CA TRP A 270 3.55 16.36 12.51
C TRP A 270 4.35 15.23 11.86
N ILE A 271 4.50 14.12 12.59
CA ILE A 271 5.04 12.86 12.08
C ILE A 271 4.21 11.70 12.60
N GLY A 272 3.98 10.69 11.77
CA GLY A 272 3.12 9.56 12.08
C GLY A 272 3.61 8.25 11.48
N THR A 273 2.97 7.14 11.88
CA THR A 273 3.14 5.87 11.17
C THR A 273 1.81 5.28 10.72
N TYR A 274 1.75 4.78 9.49
CA TYR A 274 0.57 4.10 8.96
C TYR A 274 0.25 2.82 9.72
N LYS A 275 -1.03 2.51 9.97
CA LYS A 275 -1.46 1.22 10.55
C LYS A 275 -0.91 0.03 9.75
N THR A 276 -0.95 0.13 8.42
CA THR A 276 -0.52 -0.91 7.47
C THR A 276 0.02 -0.29 6.18
N THR A 277 0.94 -1.01 5.53
CA THR A 277 1.47 -0.71 4.19
C THR A 277 0.89 -1.62 3.11
N ARG A 278 0.04 -2.59 3.48
CA ARG A 278 -0.64 -3.48 2.51
C ARG A 278 -1.46 -2.66 1.52
N GLY A 279 -1.33 -2.96 0.23
CA GLY A 279 -2.04 -2.27 -0.85
C GLY A 279 -1.38 -0.99 -1.35
N ARG A 280 -0.44 -0.39 -0.61
CA ARG A 280 0.22 0.86 -1.03
C ARG A 280 1.26 0.67 -2.14
N LYS A 281 1.95 -0.48 -2.15
CA LYS A 281 2.90 -0.87 -3.22
C LYS A 281 2.23 -1.50 -4.47
N ALA A 282 0.90 -1.48 -4.56
CA ALA A 282 0.19 -2.14 -5.67
C ALA A 282 0.29 -1.39 -6.99
N GLU A 283 0.61 -0.09 -6.97
CA GLU A 283 0.75 0.76 -8.17
C GLU A 283 2.10 1.48 -8.16
N MET A 284 2.73 1.63 -9.33
CA MET A 284 3.88 2.54 -9.49
C MET A 284 3.40 3.98 -9.21
N SER A 285 3.91 4.58 -8.14
CA SER A 285 3.63 5.96 -7.75
C SER A 285 4.88 6.81 -7.99
N ASP A 286 4.68 8.03 -8.48
CA ASP A 286 5.76 9.01 -8.73
C ASP A 286 6.50 9.42 -7.45
N PHE A 287 5.82 9.29 -6.31
CA PHE A 287 6.34 9.61 -4.99
C PHE A 287 6.25 8.38 -4.07
N PRO A 288 7.28 8.08 -3.26
CA PRO A 288 7.19 7.03 -2.25
C PRO A 288 6.06 7.32 -1.26
N ASP A 289 5.51 6.27 -0.66
CA ASP A 289 4.44 6.41 0.34
C ASP A 289 4.96 6.78 1.72
N ASN A 290 6.22 6.43 2.00
CA ASN A 290 6.93 6.83 3.21
C ASN A 290 7.82 8.04 2.94
N PHE A 291 7.57 9.12 3.65
CA PHE A 291 8.27 10.38 3.45
C PHE A 291 8.25 11.27 4.69
N ILE A 292 9.21 12.19 4.78
CA ILE A 292 9.12 13.34 5.67
C ILE A 292 9.36 14.57 4.80
N SER A 293 8.34 15.39 4.61
CA SER A 293 8.42 16.59 3.76
C SER A 293 8.67 17.84 4.59
N LEU A 294 9.42 18.78 4.04
CA LEU A 294 9.72 20.08 4.63
C LEU A 294 9.00 21.20 3.87
N PHE A 295 8.25 22.00 4.62
CA PHE A 295 7.51 23.17 4.19
C PHE A 295 8.07 24.45 4.79
N ALA A 296 7.96 25.55 4.06
CA ALA A 296 8.26 26.89 4.54
C ALA A 296 7.32 27.88 3.85
N ASN A 297 6.72 28.81 4.62
CA ASN A 297 5.64 29.68 4.14
C ASN A 297 4.58 28.92 3.35
N LYS A 298 4.18 27.75 3.87
CA LYS A 298 3.16 26.90 3.24
C LYS A 298 3.59 26.34 1.85
N LYS A 299 4.83 26.55 1.40
CA LYS A 299 5.36 25.95 0.18
C LYS A 299 6.17 24.71 0.49
N MET A 300 6.02 23.63 -0.27
CA MET A 300 6.96 22.52 -0.20
C MET A 300 8.31 22.98 -0.75
N GLY A 301 9.36 22.88 0.05
CA GLY A 301 10.73 23.01 -0.47
C GLY A 301 11.41 21.67 -0.69
N GLU A 302 11.15 20.65 0.15
CA GLU A 302 11.69 19.31 -0.03
C GLU A 302 10.63 18.23 0.25
N PHE A 303 10.42 17.33 -0.71
CA PHE A 303 9.41 16.29 -0.59
C PHE A 303 9.77 15.21 0.44
N ASN A 304 11.03 14.76 0.48
CA ASN A 304 11.39 13.64 1.33
C ASN A 304 12.84 13.68 1.86
N ILE A 305 12.99 14.05 3.13
CA ILE A 305 14.27 13.99 3.84
C ILE A 305 14.55 12.62 4.46
N LEU A 306 13.59 11.68 4.46
CA LEU A 306 13.74 10.37 5.10
C LEU A 306 14.98 9.58 4.61
N PRO A 307 15.38 9.62 3.32
CA PRO A 307 16.64 9.01 2.88
C PRO A 307 17.91 9.60 3.51
N VAL A 308 17.84 10.83 4.03
CA VAL A 308 18.96 11.57 4.62
C VAL A 308 19.00 11.40 6.15
N VAL A 309 17.83 11.37 6.80
CA VAL A 309 17.70 11.24 8.25
C VAL A 309 17.50 9.79 8.71
N GLY A 310 17.04 8.91 7.83
CA GLY A 310 16.75 7.52 8.11
C GLY A 310 18.00 6.66 8.29
N GLN A 311 17.83 5.52 8.94
CA GLN A 311 18.88 4.52 9.17
C GLN A 311 18.57 3.20 8.43
N ASN A 312 17.69 3.24 7.42
CA ASN A 312 17.22 2.08 6.65
C ASN A 312 16.58 0.99 7.52
N LYS A 313 15.86 1.37 8.58
CA LYS A 313 15.13 0.42 9.43
C LYS A 313 13.87 -0.09 8.74
N LEU A 314 13.55 -1.36 8.95
CA LEU A 314 12.33 -2.02 8.44
C LEU A 314 11.02 -1.28 8.81
N ASN A 315 11.02 -0.52 9.91
CA ASN A 315 9.86 0.24 10.39
C ASN A 315 9.72 1.63 9.72
N GLU A 316 10.74 2.14 9.04
CA GLU A 316 10.70 3.44 8.35
C GLU A 316 9.73 3.44 7.16
N VAL A 317 9.41 2.26 6.60
CA VAL A 317 8.42 2.11 5.51
C VAL A 317 7.01 2.53 5.90
N TYR A 318 6.73 2.72 7.20
CA TYR A 318 5.44 3.18 7.70
C TYR A 318 5.43 4.69 7.97
N VAL A 319 6.59 5.35 7.97
CA VAL A 319 6.74 6.74 8.41
C VAL A 319 6.21 7.70 7.36
N VAL A 320 5.38 8.64 7.80
CA VAL A 320 4.92 9.77 7.01
C VAL A 320 4.93 11.01 7.90
N GLY A 321 5.34 12.17 7.40
CA GLY A 321 5.35 13.40 8.19
C GLY A 321 5.50 14.66 7.36
N GLN A 322 5.08 15.77 7.94
CA GLN A 322 5.16 17.10 7.36
C GLN A 322 5.62 18.09 8.42
N LEU A 323 6.74 18.75 8.16
CA LEU A 323 7.33 19.72 9.07
C LEU A 323 7.39 21.08 8.41
N HIS A 324 7.09 22.12 9.17
CA HIS A 324 7.03 23.51 8.73
C HIS A 324 8.11 24.30 9.45
N ILE A 325 8.97 24.97 8.67
CA ILE A 325 10.15 25.72 9.12
C ILE A 325 10.22 27.04 8.35
N ASP A 326 9.41 28.01 8.76
CA ASP A 326 9.21 29.27 8.00
C ASP A 326 10.48 30.13 7.89
N ILE A 327 11.45 29.98 8.81
CA ILE A 327 12.73 30.70 8.75
C ILE A 327 13.57 30.34 7.51
N PHE A 328 13.29 29.22 6.83
CA PHE A 328 13.93 28.89 5.56
C PHE A 328 13.62 29.92 4.47
N GLU A 329 12.44 30.56 4.56
CA GLU A 329 11.94 31.54 3.59
C GLU A 329 11.92 32.97 4.14
N LEU A 330 12.64 33.23 5.23
CA LEU A 330 12.75 34.56 5.83
C LEU A 330 13.51 35.51 4.90
N THR A 331 12.88 36.64 4.57
CA THR A 331 13.34 37.57 3.51
C THR A 331 14.72 38.14 3.79
N GLU A 332 15.06 38.41 5.06
CA GLU A 332 16.35 39.00 5.46
C GLU A 332 17.53 38.01 5.38
N LEU A 333 17.24 36.71 5.31
CA LEU A 333 18.27 35.67 5.25
C LEU A 333 18.63 35.28 3.80
N PRO A 334 19.87 34.81 3.59
CA PRO A 334 20.29 34.23 2.33
C PRO A 334 19.38 33.09 1.91
N ASP A 335 19.09 33.02 0.61
CA ASP A 335 18.27 31.97 0.07
C ASP A 335 19.00 30.61 0.04
N MET A 336 18.29 29.58 0.52
CA MET A 336 18.81 28.21 0.64
C MET A 336 18.14 27.21 -0.32
N ALA A 337 17.07 27.60 -1.00
CA ALA A 337 16.39 26.73 -1.95
C ALA A 337 17.27 26.44 -3.19
N LEU A 338 17.33 25.17 -3.60
CA LEU A 338 18.04 24.76 -4.80
C LEU A 338 17.37 25.31 -6.07
N SER A 339 18.12 25.41 -7.17
CA SER A 339 17.63 25.99 -8.45
C SER A 339 16.50 25.16 -9.07
N ASN A 340 16.53 23.84 -8.90
CA ASN A 340 15.45 22.91 -9.29
C ASN A 340 14.26 22.91 -8.32
N ARG A 341 14.37 23.65 -7.20
CA ARG A 341 13.36 23.78 -6.15
C ARG A 341 12.90 22.45 -5.54
N GLN A 342 13.82 21.48 -5.52
CA GLN A 342 13.63 20.16 -4.91
C GLN A 342 14.70 19.96 -3.85
N GLY A 343 14.57 20.68 -2.74
CA GLY A 343 15.49 20.61 -1.62
C GLY A 343 16.22 21.91 -1.31
N TYR A 344 17.08 21.82 -0.32
CA TYR A 344 17.85 22.93 0.22
C TYR A 344 19.35 22.68 0.13
N LYS A 345 20.14 23.74 0.28
CA LYS A 345 21.60 23.64 0.40
C LYS A 345 21.97 22.78 1.61
N SER A 346 22.74 21.73 1.37
CA SER A 346 23.10 20.73 2.38
C SER A 346 23.99 21.27 3.50
N ASP A 347 24.69 22.38 3.25
CA ASP A 347 25.60 23.04 4.17
C ASP A 347 24.97 24.25 4.89
N ASP A 348 23.69 24.57 4.64
CA ASP A 348 23.01 25.66 5.34
C ASP A 348 22.76 25.27 6.81
N PRO A 349 23.19 26.10 7.79
CA PRO A 349 23.04 25.79 9.21
C PRO A 349 21.60 25.51 9.64
N ARG A 350 20.61 26.17 9.01
CA ARG A 350 19.19 25.95 9.30
C ARG A 350 18.76 24.53 8.90
N TYR A 351 19.19 24.09 7.72
CA TYR A 351 18.86 22.76 7.21
C TYR A 351 19.49 21.66 8.06
N VAL A 352 20.78 21.80 8.38
CA VAL A 352 21.51 20.84 9.21
C VAL A 352 20.85 20.69 10.58
N ALA A 353 20.50 21.80 11.24
CA ALA A 353 19.83 21.77 12.53
C ALA A 353 18.48 21.02 12.51
N VAL A 354 17.70 21.19 11.43
CA VAL A 354 16.45 20.44 11.22
C VAL A 354 16.72 18.95 11.01
N LEU A 355 17.68 18.59 10.16
CA LEU A 355 18.02 17.19 9.90
C LEU A 355 18.48 16.46 11.16
N ASP A 356 19.29 17.12 11.99
CA ASP A 356 19.81 16.53 13.23
C ASP A 356 18.68 16.29 14.24
N TYR A 357 17.81 17.28 14.47
CA TYR A 357 16.63 17.09 15.32
C TYR A 357 15.70 15.97 14.82
N VAL A 358 15.42 15.94 13.51
CA VAL A 358 14.54 14.92 12.94
C VAL A 358 15.17 13.53 13.10
N ARG A 359 16.47 13.39 12.84
CA ARG A 359 17.20 12.12 12.93
C ARG A 359 17.28 11.60 14.36
N GLU A 360 17.69 12.44 15.30
CA GLU A 360 18.07 12.04 16.65
C GLU A 360 16.87 11.92 17.59
N ASP A 361 15.90 12.83 17.46
CA ASP A 361 14.76 12.90 18.36
C ASP A 361 13.48 12.39 17.68
N LEU A 362 13.02 13.09 16.64
CA LEU A 362 11.64 12.97 16.16
C LEU A 362 11.38 11.62 15.48
N LEU A 363 12.26 11.20 14.58
CA LEU A 363 12.18 9.90 13.90
C LEU A 363 12.38 8.75 14.90
N ALA A 364 13.31 8.89 15.84
CA ALA A 364 13.54 7.88 16.87
C ALA A 364 12.30 7.67 17.75
N GLU A 365 11.64 8.75 18.16
CA GLU A 365 10.45 8.71 19.00
C GLU A 365 9.24 8.09 18.28
N ILE A 366 8.97 8.49 17.04
CA ILE A 366 7.81 7.95 16.32
C ILE A 366 7.97 6.45 16.00
N LEU A 367 9.20 5.99 15.77
CA LEU A 367 9.50 4.57 15.59
C LEU A 367 9.29 3.78 16.89
N ARG A 368 9.63 4.35 18.06
CA ARG A 368 9.31 3.73 19.36
C ARG A 368 7.81 3.60 19.56
N LYS A 369 7.03 4.64 19.24
CA LYS A 369 5.56 4.58 19.30
C LYS A 369 5.00 3.51 18.35
N ARG A 370 5.61 3.34 17.17
CA ARG A 370 5.25 2.28 16.23
C ARG A 370 5.46 0.89 16.83
N GLU A 371 6.57 0.66 17.51
CA GLU A 371 6.82 -0.61 18.19
C GLU A 371 5.73 -0.89 19.23
N ILE A 372 5.40 0.10 20.06
CA ILE A 372 4.30 0.01 21.04
C ILE A 372 2.97 -0.32 20.34
N PHE A 373 2.64 0.34 19.24
CA PHE A 373 1.42 0.06 18.46
C PHE A 373 1.37 -1.40 18.00
N THR A 374 2.49 -1.93 17.51
CA THR A 374 2.56 -3.32 17.04
C THR A 374 2.47 -4.33 18.18
N ASP A 375 3.06 -4.04 19.34
CA ASP A 375 3.05 -4.93 20.50
C ASP A 375 1.68 -5.01 21.14
N ILE A 376 0.97 -3.88 21.26
CA ILE A 376 -0.43 -3.86 21.71
C ILE A 376 -1.30 -4.71 20.76
N GLY A 377 -1.10 -4.56 19.43
CA GLY A 377 -1.82 -5.35 18.44
C GLY A 377 -1.56 -6.85 18.53
N LYS A 378 -0.31 -7.26 18.77
CA LYS A 378 0.07 -8.67 18.97
C LYS A 378 -0.54 -9.24 20.26
N ALA A 379 -0.45 -8.50 21.37
CA ALA A 379 -1.00 -8.92 22.65
C ALA A 379 -2.53 -9.11 22.57
N ARG A 380 -3.24 -8.19 21.92
CA ARG A 380 -4.69 -8.31 21.71
C ARG A 380 -5.07 -9.53 20.87
N LYS A 381 -4.35 -9.81 19.78
CA LYS A 381 -4.58 -11.01 18.97
C LYS A 381 -4.33 -12.29 19.75
N LYS A 382 -3.31 -12.30 20.62
CA LYS A 382 -3.02 -13.43 21.51
C LYS A 382 -4.16 -13.64 22.49
N GLN A 383 -4.61 -12.58 23.17
CA GLN A 383 -5.74 -12.64 24.10
C GLN A 383 -7.03 -13.14 23.42
N GLN A 384 -7.34 -12.64 22.22
CA GLN A 384 -8.52 -13.09 21.46
C GLN A 384 -8.46 -14.58 21.12
N LYS A 385 -7.28 -15.12 20.81
CA LYS A 385 -7.10 -16.55 20.58
C LYS A 385 -7.31 -17.35 21.86
N GLU A 386 -6.77 -16.89 22.99
CA GLU A 386 -6.93 -17.54 24.29
C GLU A 386 -8.38 -17.51 24.78
N ASP A 387 -9.09 -16.39 24.61
CA ASP A 387 -10.50 -16.25 24.99
C ASP A 387 -11.39 -17.13 24.11
N ALA A 388 -11.16 -17.16 22.80
CA ALA A 388 -11.86 -18.06 21.89
C ALA A 388 -11.59 -19.54 22.23
N GLN A 389 -10.37 -19.88 22.66
CA GLN A 389 -10.03 -21.22 23.10
C GLN A 389 -10.78 -21.60 24.40
N LYS A 390 -10.86 -20.69 25.38
CA LYS A 390 -11.63 -20.91 26.62
C LYS A 390 -13.12 -21.06 26.35
N GLU A 391 -13.70 -20.21 25.49
CA GLU A 391 -15.10 -20.30 25.12
C GLU A 391 -15.41 -21.63 24.42
N ASN A 392 -14.51 -22.07 23.53
CA ASN A 392 -14.62 -23.37 22.88
C ASN A 392 -14.51 -24.53 23.88
N GLU A 393 -13.61 -24.44 24.86
CA GLU A 393 -13.45 -25.45 25.91
C GLU A 393 -14.68 -25.51 26.85
N GLU A 394 -15.23 -24.37 27.24
CA GLU A 394 -16.47 -24.32 28.02
C GLU A 394 -17.66 -24.91 27.26
N LYS A 395 -17.78 -24.58 25.97
CA LYS A 395 -18.81 -25.13 25.09
C LYS A 395 -18.65 -26.64 24.95
N LEU A 396 -17.42 -27.13 24.77
CA LEU A 396 -17.11 -28.56 24.73
C LEU A 396 -17.49 -29.24 26.04
N ARG A 397 -17.13 -28.66 27.19
CA ARG A 397 -17.46 -29.20 28.51
C ARG A 397 -18.97 -29.31 28.74
N ARG A 398 -19.74 -28.28 28.40
CA ARG A 398 -21.21 -28.31 28.49
C ARG A 398 -21.82 -29.42 27.63
N ASN A 399 -21.29 -29.59 26.41
CA ASN A 399 -21.74 -30.64 25.51
C ASN A 399 -21.38 -32.05 26.05
N VAL A 400 -20.20 -32.22 26.64
CA VAL A 400 -19.77 -33.47 27.29
C VAL A 400 -20.63 -33.82 28.49
N ASP A 401 -20.94 -32.85 29.36
CA ASP A 401 -21.77 -33.09 30.55
C ASP A 401 -23.22 -33.42 30.15
N ALA A 402 -23.79 -32.73 29.15
CA ALA A 402 -25.11 -33.03 28.61
C ALA A 402 -25.18 -34.45 28.03
N PHE A 403 -24.15 -34.87 27.30
CA PHE A 403 -24.06 -36.22 26.78
C PHE A 403 -23.91 -37.28 27.87
N ARG A 404 -23.04 -37.07 28.86
CA ARG A 404 -22.86 -38.02 29.97
C ARG A 404 -24.18 -38.28 30.66
N LYS A 405 -24.98 -37.24 30.88
CA LYS A 405 -26.32 -37.35 31.48
C LYS A 405 -27.25 -38.16 30.59
N LYS A 406 -27.35 -37.82 29.29
CA LYS A 406 -28.25 -38.51 28.34
C LYS A 406 -27.88 -39.97 28.10
N ALA A 407 -26.60 -40.25 27.90
CA ALA A 407 -26.08 -41.61 27.71
C ALA A 407 -26.28 -42.48 28.97
N SER A 408 -26.15 -41.91 30.17
CA SER A 408 -26.42 -42.63 31.42
C SER A 408 -27.91 -42.93 31.61
N GLU A 409 -28.80 -41.97 31.28
CA GLU A 409 -30.25 -42.16 31.32
C GLU A 409 -30.73 -43.25 30.35
N GLU A 410 -30.20 -43.27 29.11
CA GLU A 410 -30.54 -44.30 28.13
C GLU A 410 -29.94 -45.68 28.45
N ALA A 411 -28.70 -45.73 28.94
CA ALA A 411 -28.09 -46.98 29.39
C ALA A 411 -28.88 -47.60 30.55
N ALA A 412 -29.32 -46.79 31.53
CA ALA A 412 -30.14 -47.24 32.65
C ALA A 412 -31.51 -47.77 32.19
N LYS A 413 -32.13 -47.10 31.21
CA LYS A 413 -33.41 -47.52 30.62
C LYS A 413 -33.28 -48.85 29.87
N ASN A 414 -32.24 -49.00 29.06
CA ASN A 414 -31.98 -50.24 28.31
C ASN A 414 -31.63 -51.43 29.23
N LEU A 415 -30.99 -51.18 30.38
CA LEU A 415 -30.71 -52.19 31.39
C LEU A 415 -31.97 -52.63 32.17
N LEU A 416 -32.97 -51.75 32.33
CA LEU A 416 -34.26 -52.08 32.96
C LEU A 416 -35.17 -52.90 32.03
N ASP A 417 -35.07 -52.71 30.72
CA ASP A 417 -35.87 -53.45 29.72
C ASP A 417 -35.34 -54.88 29.47
N GLN A 418 -34.09 -55.18 29.82
CA GLN A 418 -33.52 -56.53 29.76
C GLN A 418 -33.42 -57.16 31.16
N GLY A 419 -34.41 -57.96 31.52
CA GLY A 419 -34.52 -58.64 32.82
C GLY A 419 -33.30 -59.46 33.24
N SER A 420 -33.25 -59.75 34.54
CA SER A 420 -32.14 -60.33 35.32
C SER A 420 -31.47 -61.56 34.69
N GLY A 421 -30.37 -61.32 33.98
CA GLY A 421 -29.50 -62.36 33.41
C GLY A 421 -28.41 -61.81 32.49
N LEU A 422 -27.82 -60.65 32.81
CA LEU A 422 -26.88 -59.98 31.94
C LEU A 422 -25.42 -60.41 32.19
N THR A 423 -24.75 -60.91 31.15
CA THR A 423 -23.31 -61.12 31.13
C THR A 423 -22.57 -59.79 30.97
N ARG A 424 -21.28 -59.76 31.33
CA ARG A 424 -20.44 -58.55 31.24
C ARG A 424 -20.38 -58.01 29.81
N GLU A 425 -20.33 -58.88 28.80
CA GLU A 425 -20.34 -58.47 27.39
C GLU A 425 -21.69 -57.82 26.97
N ALA A 426 -22.81 -58.29 27.52
CA ALA A 426 -24.12 -57.71 27.21
C ALA A 426 -24.26 -56.29 27.77
N ILE A 427 -23.70 -56.04 28.96
CA ILE A 427 -23.66 -54.71 29.59
C ILE A 427 -22.74 -53.77 28.81
N GLU A 428 -21.55 -54.22 28.40
CA GLU A 428 -20.64 -53.44 27.55
C GLU A 428 -21.25 -53.12 26.18
N GLY A 429 -21.99 -54.05 25.58
CA GLY A 429 -22.72 -53.85 24.33
C GLY A 429 -23.80 -52.77 24.44
N VAL A 430 -24.57 -52.75 25.54
CA VAL A 430 -25.64 -51.75 25.78
C VAL A 430 -25.06 -50.36 26.05
N ILE A 431 -23.95 -50.26 26.78
CA ILE A 431 -23.24 -49.00 27.04
C ILE A 431 -22.66 -48.45 25.73
N THR A 432 -21.98 -49.29 24.94
CA THR A 432 -21.41 -48.91 23.64
C THR A 432 -22.48 -48.43 22.66
N LYS A 433 -23.65 -49.10 22.64
CA LYS A 433 -24.78 -48.71 21.80
C LYS A 433 -25.39 -47.37 22.23
N SER A 434 -25.58 -47.15 23.54
CA SER A 434 -26.10 -45.87 24.06
C SER A 434 -25.13 -44.70 23.84
N ILE A 435 -23.82 -44.95 23.83
CA ILE A 435 -22.78 -43.98 23.46
C ILE A 435 -22.85 -43.62 21.97
N ASN A 436 -23.05 -44.62 21.09
CA ASN A 436 -23.14 -44.42 19.64
C ASN A 436 -24.43 -43.68 19.23
N ASP A 437 -25.56 -44.03 19.84
CA ASP A 437 -26.87 -43.45 19.49
C ASP A 437 -26.98 -41.97 19.94
N ASN A 438 -26.27 -41.57 21.00
CA ASN A 438 -26.22 -40.18 21.49
C ASN A 438 -25.03 -39.34 20.97
N SER A 439 -24.13 -39.95 20.19
CA SER A 439 -22.98 -39.28 19.56
C SER A 439 -23.34 -38.05 18.69
N PRO A 440 -24.46 -38.01 17.97
CA PRO A 440 -24.87 -36.83 17.19
C PRO A 440 -25.17 -35.58 18.04
N ASP A 441 -25.66 -35.75 19.26
CA ASP A 441 -26.14 -34.65 20.13
C ASP A 441 -25.01 -33.86 20.82
N LEU A 442 -23.76 -34.34 20.86
CA LEU A 442 -22.64 -33.52 21.34
C LEU A 442 -22.20 -32.43 20.36
N GLY A 443 -22.62 -32.51 19.09
CA GLY A 443 -21.93 -31.77 18.03
C GLY A 443 -20.44 -32.14 17.89
N LEU A 444 -20.00 -33.24 18.51
CA LEU A 444 -18.61 -33.74 18.44
C LEU A 444 -18.21 -34.08 17.01
N LYS A 445 -19.14 -34.56 16.18
CA LYS A 445 -18.87 -34.76 14.74
C LYS A 445 -18.47 -33.45 14.06
N SER A 446 -19.18 -32.34 14.33
CA SER A 446 -18.89 -31.05 13.68
C SER A 446 -17.61 -30.36 14.16
N LEU A 447 -17.27 -30.46 15.46
CA LEU A 447 -16.07 -29.86 16.06
C LEU A 447 -14.79 -30.66 15.72
N ILE A 448 -14.91 -31.98 15.59
CA ILE A 448 -13.81 -32.85 15.16
C ILE A 448 -13.62 -32.73 13.63
N ASP A 449 -14.69 -32.62 12.84
CA ASP A 449 -14.58 -32.45 11.38
C ASP A 449 -14.11 -31.02 10.97
N THR A 450 -14.32 -29.98 11.80
CA THR A 450 -13.78 -28.62 11.52
C THR A 450 -12.30 -28.45 11.88
N GLN A 451 -11.74 -29.33 12.72
CA GLN A 451 -10.30 -29.31 13.06
C GLN A 451 -9.47 -30.31 12.26
N LYS A 452 -10.09 -31.14 11.41
CA LYS A 452 -9.40 -32.20 10.67
C LYS A 452 -9.02 -31.77 9.27
N LYS A 453 -7.77 -32.07 8.88
CA LYS A 453 -7.28 -31.93 7.52
C LYS A 453 -8.13 -32.81 6.59
N LYS A 454 -8.58 -32.25 5.46
CA LYS A 454 -9.41 -32.92 4.45
C LYS A 454 -8.60 -33.42 3.26
N ILE A 455 -7.45 -32.81 2.99
CA ILE A 455 -6.55 -33.17 1.89
C ILE A 455 -5.19 -33.56 2.48
N LEU A 456 -4.64 -34.70 2.06
CA LEU A 456 -3.25 -35.05 2.30
C LEU A 456 -2.47 -34.93 0.99
N ILE A 457 -1.37 -34.19 1.01
CA ILE A 457 -0.33 -34.29 -0.02
C ILE A 457 0.68 -35.32 0.47
N SER A 458 0.77 -36.44 -0.25
CA SER A 458 1.70 -37.54 0.03
C SER A 458 2.90 -37.40 -0.89
N GLN A 459 4.07 -37.13 -0.32
CA GLN A 459 5.30 -36.87 -1.07
C GLN A 459 6.55 -37.33 -0.33
N THR A 460 7.63 -37.53 -1.08
CA THR A 460 8.98 -37.63 -0.52
C THR A 460 9.58 -36.23 -0.33
N TYR A 461 10.58 -36.09 0.54
CA TYR A 461 11.27 -34.80 0.73
C TYR A 461 11.89 -34.25 -0.57
N PRO A 462 12.58 -35.06 -1.42
CA PRO A 462 13.07 -34.59 -2.72
C PRO A 462 11.97 -34.11 -3.69
N ASP A 463 10.72 -34.51 -3.48
CA ASP A 463 9.58 -34.11 -4.32
C ASP A 463 8.84 -32.87 -3.77
N LYS A 464 9.36 -32.24 -2.70
CA LYS A 464 8.83 -30.99 -2.14
C LYS A 464 8.54 -29.93 -3.21
N PRO A 465 9.42 -29.65 -4.20
CA PRO A 465 9.13 -28.62 -5.21
C PRO A 465 7.84 -28.88 -6.00
N PHE A 466 7.50 -30.15 -6.23
CA PHE A 466 6.26 -30.48 -6.94
C PHE A 466 5.04 -30.41 -6.02
N ALA A 467 5.20 -30.82 -4.75
CA ALA A 467 4.18 -30.66 -3.71
C ALA A 467 3.82 -29.20 -3.46
N ASP A 468 4.81 -28.30 -3.47
CA ASP A 468 4.60 -26.86 -3.34
C ASP A 468 3.72 -26.32 -4.47
N ILE A 469 3.91 -26.77 -5.72
CA ILE A 469 3.07 -26.36 -6.86
C ILE A 469 1.61 -26.81 -6.65
N ILE A 470 1.39 -28.05 -6.22
CA ILE A 470 0.05 -28.57 -5.90
C ILE A 470 -0.59 -27.76 -4.77
N TYR A 471 0.17 -27.50 -3.71
CA TYR A 471 -0.28 -26.69 -2.58
C TYR A 471 -0.70 -25.28 -2.99
N GLN A 472 0.13 -24.56 -3.75
CA GLN A 472 -0.19 -23.21 -4.23
C GLN A 472 -1.44 -23.21 -5.13
N MET A 473 -1.60 -24.24 -5.97
CA MET A 473 -2.77 -24.36 -6.83
C MET A 473 -4.07 -24.65 -6.06
N LEU A 474 -4.00 -25.41 -4.95
CA LEU A 474 -5.14 -25.59 -4.04
C LEU A 474 -5.52 -24.27 -3.36
N LEU A 475 -4.54 -23.50 -2.84
CA LEU A 475 -4.80 -22.19 -2.23
C LEU A 475 -5.39 -21.19 -3.23
N HIS A 476 -4.90 -21.20 -4.48
CA HIS A 476 -5.42 -20.38 -5.56
C HIS A 476 -6.93 -20.64 -5.77
N ASN A 477 -7.33 -21.91 -5.68
CA ASN A 477 -8.71 -22.39 -5.72
C ASN A 477 -9.42 -22.39 -4.34
N LYS A 478 -9.03 -21.47 -3.46
CA LYS A 478 -9.72 -21.16 -2.19
C LYS A 478 -9.85 -22.34 -1.22
N VAL A 479 -9.02 -23.37 -1.37
CA VAL A 479 -8.86 -24.39 -0.33
C VAL A 479 -8.13 -23.75 0.85
N SER A 480 -8.63 -23.97 2.08
CA SER A 480 -7.98 -23.45 3.28
C SER A 480 -6.68 -24.20 3.55
N ALA A 481 -5.61 -23.50 3.91
CA ALA A 481 -4.37 -24.14 4.39
C ALA A 481 -4.62 -25.02 5.64
N GLU A 482 -5.61 -24.64 6.45
CA GLU A 482 -6.05 -25.43 7.61
C GLU A 482 -6.64 -26.78 7.20
N ASP A 483 -7.14 -26.94 5.98
CA ASP A 483 -7.70 -28.20 5.48
C ASP A 483 -6.65 -29.11 4.82
N ILE A 484 -5.41 -28.65 4.65
CA ILE A 484 -4.35 -29.39 3.95
C ILE A 484 -3.32 -29.93 4.94
N LEU A 485 -3.02 -31.23 4.86
CA LEU A 485 -1.87 -31.88 5.50
C LEU A 485 -0.75 -32.00 4.48
N TYR A 486 0.35 -31.31 4.74
CA TYR A 486 1.55 -31.33 3.92
C TYR A 486 2.78 -31.27 4.84
N THR A 487 3.33 -32.45 5.14
CA THR A 487 4.31 -32.67 6.23
C THR A 487 5.60 -31.88 6.10
N ASN A 488 6.03 -31.57 4.88
CA ASN A 488 7.25 -30.79 4.60
C ASN A 488 6.94 -29.36 4.09
N CYS A 489 5.71 -28.86 4.26
CA CYS A 489 5.34 -27.50 3.87
C CYS A 489 6.17 -26.46 4.60
N ASP A 490 6.43 -25.28 4.03
CA ASP A 490 7.04 -24.17 4.78
C ASP A 490 6.07 -23.50 5.76
N ASP A 491 4.76 -23.66 5.52
CA ASP A 491 3.70 -23.19 6.40
C ASP A 491 3.43 -24.20 7.53
N GLU A 492 3.69 -23.77 8.77
CA GLU A 492 3.52 -24.57 9.98
C GLU A 492 2.08 -25.08 10.13
N ILE A 493 1.08 -24.33 9.65
CA ILE A 493 -0.33 -24.70 9.79
C ILE A 493 -0.66 -26.00 9.05
N CYS A 494 0.13 -26.36 8.03
CA CYS A 494 -0.06 -27.56 7.20
C CYS A 494 0.70 -28.78 7.74
N ARG A 495 1.57 -28.61 8.74
CA ARG A 495 2.41 -29.67 9.30
C ARG A 495 1.69 -30.44 10.40
N VAL A 496 2.26 -31.59 10.77
CA VAL A 496 1.86 -32.31 11.98
C VAL A 496 2.21 -31.46 13.20
N PRO A 497 1.30 -31.30 14.20
CA PRO A 497 1.57 -30.50 15.39
C PRO A 497 2.83 -30.94 16.15
N GLU A 498 3.53 -29.97 16.73
CA GLU A 498 4.75 -30.18 17.52
C GLU A 498 4.48 -31.16 18.69
N GLY A 499 5.38 -32.12 18.90
CA GLY A 499 5.26 -33.14 19.94
C GLY A 499 4.52 -34.44 19.53
N ARG A 500 4.04 -34.55 18.28
CA ARG A 500 3.47 -35.80 17.74
C ARG A 500 4.34 -36.42 16.67
N GLY A 501 4.51 -37.75 16.72
CA GLY A 501 5.18 -38.51 15.67
C GLY A 501 4.33 -38.54 14.40
N VAL A 502 4.94 -38.27 13.24
CA VAL A 502 4.26 -38.23 11.93
C VAL A 502 3.48 -39.52 11.67
N TYR A 503 4.05 -40.68 11.98
CA TYR A 503 3.40 -41.98 11.76
C TYR A 503 2.23 -42.26 12.71
N ASP A 504 2.33 -41.83 13.97
CA ASP A 504 1.23 -42.00 14.92
C ASP A 504 0.07 -41.08 14.56
N TYR A 505 0.38 -39.85 14.14
CA TYR A 505 -0.61 -38.92 13.60
C TYR A 505 -1.29 -39.48 12.36
N LEU A 506 -0.53 -39.98 11.38
CA LEU A 506 -1.09 -40.60 10.17
C LEU A 506 -1.88 -41.88 10.47
N ARG A 507 -1.51 -42.67 11.48
CA ARG A 507 -2.26 -43.87 11.90
C ARG A 507 -3.61 -43.49 12.52
N GLU A 508 -3.65 -42.50 13.42
CA GLU A 508 -4.89 -41.90 13.92
C GLU A 508 -5.73 -41.31 12.78
N PHE A 509 -5.05 -40.73 11.77
CA PHE A 509 -5.63 -40.08 10.60
C PHE A 509 -6.32 -41.07 9.63
N PHE A 510 -5.74 -42.26 9.44
CA PHE A 510 -6.22 -43.28 8.49
C PHE A 510 -7.05 -44.43 9.12
N VAL A 511 -6.82 -44.78 10.39
CA VAL A 511 -7.32 -46.04 10.98
C VAL A 511 -8.35 -45.83 12.10
N GLU A 512 -8.17 -44.82 12.95
CA GLU A 512 -8.99 -44.64 14.18
C GLU A 512 -10.12 -43.60 14.03
N SER A 513 -10.32 -43.09 12.81
CA SER A 513 -11.32 -42.06 12.53
C SER A 513 -12.72 -42.66 12.33
N TYR A 514 -13.58 -42.55 13.35
CA TYR A 514 -15.03 -42.82 13.28
C TYR A 514 -15.81 -41.81 12.40
N SER A 515 -15.15 -41.06 11.50
CA SER A 515 -15.78 -40.04 10.64
C SER A 515 -16.35 -40.68 9.37
N THR A 516 -17.48 -40.13 8.91
CA THR A 516 -18.12 -40.48 7.63
C THR A 516 -17.51 -39.75 6.43
N GLN A 517 -16.67 -38.72 6.64
CA GLN A 517 -15.94 -38.05 5.56
C GLN A 517 -14.57 -38.72 5.35
N LYS A 518 -14.42 -39.36 4.18
CA LYS A 518 -13.15 -39.91 3.73
C LYS A 518 -12.22 -38.76 3.33
N ILE A 519 -10.97 -38.82 3.78
CA ILE A 519 -9.91 -37.86 3.41
C ILE A 519 -9.58 -38.03 1.92
N PHE A 520 -9.19 -36.96 1.24
CA PHE A 520 -8.74 -37.02 -0.15
C PHE A 520 -7.20 -37.00 -0.24
N VAL A 521 -6.59 -37.98 -0.93
CA VAL A 521 -5.12 -38.08 -0.99
C VAL A 521 -4.58 -37.68 -2.38
N LEU A 522 -3.61 -36.77 -2.40
CA LEU A 522 -2.87 -36.39 -3.59
C LEU A 522 -1.50 -37.04 -3.55
N PHE A 523 -1.33 -38.11 -4.31
CA PHE A 523 -0.06 -38.84 -4.39
C PHE A 523 0.89 -38.17 -5.36
N ILE A 524 2.07 -37.85 -4.88
CA ILE A 524 3.21 -37.47 -5.72
C ILE A 524 4.10 -38.67 -5.90
N THR A 525 4.15 -39.18 -7.13
CA THR A 525 4.92 -40.36 -7.48
C THR A 525 6.13 -39.98 -8.34
N SER A 526 7.31 -40.48 -7.99
CA SER A 526 8.57 -40.23 -8.70
C SER A 526 9.54 -41.39 -8.47
N GLU A 527 10.73 -41.34 -9.10
CA GLU A 527 11.79 -42.31 -8.79
C GLU A 527 12.24 -42.26 -7.32
N ASN A 528 12.02 -41.14 -6.61
CA ASN A 528 12.30 -41.04 -5.18
C ASN A 528 11.32 -41.86 -4.32
N THR A 529 10.12 -42.14 -4.83
CA THR A 529 9.08 -42.91 -4.13
C THR A 529 9.54 -44.34 -3.84
N LYS A 530 10.31 -44.98 -4.74
CA LYS A 530 10.82 -46.36 -4.56
C LYS A 530 11.73 -46.52 -3.36
N ALA A 531 12.44 -45.45 -2.99
CA ALA A 531 13.41 -45.46 -1.89
C ALA A 531 12.81 -45.08 -0.53
N SER A 532 11.54 -44.63 -0.49
CA SER A 532 10.91 -44.13 0.73
C SER A 532 9.87 -45.10 1.28
N TRP A 533 10.21 -45.75 2.40
CA TRP A 533 9.31 -46.66 3.12
C TRP A 533 8.03 -45.96 3.59
N GLY A 534 8.09 -44.66 3.93
CA GLY A 534 6.94 -43.87 4.37
C GLY A 534 5.89 -43.66 3.27
N ALA A 535 6.33 -43.22 2.08
CA ALA A 535 5.44 -43.03 0.93
C ALA A 535 4.80 -44.37 0.48
N ILE A 536 5.56 -45.46 0.51
CA ILE A 536 5.07 -46.81 0.19
C ILE A 536 4.01 -47.28 1.21
N THR A 537 4.20 -46.95 2.49
CA THR A 537 3.25 -47.29 3.56
C THR A 537 1.94 -46.50 3.43
N GLU A 538 2.01 -45.21 3.09
CA GLU A 538 0.83 -44.35 2.84
C GLU A 538 0.01 -44.84 1.64
N VAL A 539 0.70 -45.24 0.56
CA VAL A 539 0.08 -45.87 -0.62
C VAL A 539 -0.61 -47.19 -0.26
N GLY A 540 0.01 -48.03 0.57
CA GLY A 540 -0.60 -49.28 1.06
C GLY A 540 -1.81 -49.06 1.99
N ALA A 541 -1.73 -48.08 2.90
CA ALA A 541 -2.83 -47.73 3.80
C ALA A 541 -4.06 -47.18 3.05
N SER A 542 -3.83 -46.35 2.03
CA SER A 542 -4.90 -45.78 1.19
C SER A 542 -5.65 -46.85 0.38
N TRP A 543 -4.94 -47.87 -0.11
CA TRP A 543 -5.56 -48.98 -0.85
C TRP A 543 -6.45 -49.87 0.04
N ILE A 544 -5.98 -50.19 1.26
CA ILE A 544 -6.74 -51.00 2.23
C ILE A 544 -8.01 -50.27 2.68
N THR A 545 -7.97 -48.94 2.74
CA THR A 545 -9.06 -48.09 3.27
C THR A 545 -10.01 -47.56 2.19
N GLN A 546 -9.79 -47.87 0.91
CA GLN A 546 -10.58 -47.39 -0.24
C GLN A 546 -10.78 -45.86 -0.21
N ILE A 547 -9.67 -45.14 -0.09
CA ILE A 547 -9.65 -43.68 -0.04
C ILE A 547 -9.58 -43.07 -1.45
N ASP A 548 -10.37 -42.02 -1.68
CA ASP A 548 -10.36 -41.26 -2.93
C ASP A 548 -9.03 -40.52 -3.09
N HIS A 549 -8.42 -40.65 -4.28
CA HIS A 549 -7.10 -40.11 -4.54
C HIS A 549 -6.93 -39.61 -5.97
N LYS A 550 -5.95 -38.70 -6.17
CA LYS A 550 -5.41 -38.35 -7.49
C LYS A 550 -3.89 -38.56 -7.50
N ILE A 551 -3.37 -38.97 -8.65
CA ILE A 551 -1.94 -39.20 -8.87
C ILE A 551 -1.35 -38.07 -9.71
N PHE A 552 -0.30 -37.44 -9.18
CA PHE A 552 0.57 -36.46 -9.83
C PHE A 552 1.96 -37.07 -9.95
N ASN A 553 2.34 -37.43 -11.18
CA ASN A 553 3.51 -38.25 -11.44
C ASN A 553 4.67 -37.45 -12.02
N VAL A 554 5.90 -37.81 -11.66
CA VAL A 554 7.13 -37.25 -12.25
C VAL A 554 7.74 -38.27 -13.19
N HIS A 555 7.75 -37.98 -14.49
CA HIS A 555 8.38 -38.80 -15.52
C HIS A 555 9.90 -38.91 -15.24
N PRO A 556 10.55 -40.09 -15.46
CA PRO A 556 10.06 -41.30 -16.14
C PRO A 556 9.40 -42.35 -15.24
N PHE A 557 9.17 -42.06 -13.96
CA PHE A 557 8.53 -43.02 -13.07
C PHE A 557 7.13 -43.38 -13.57
N ARG A 558 6.74 -44.63 -13.43
CA ARG A 558 5.39 -45.12 -13.74
C ARG A 558 4.73 -45.51 -12.42
N PRO A 559 3.55 -44.95 -12.08
CA PRO A 559 2.76 -45.44 -10.95
C PRO A 559 2.43 -46.91 -11.11
N GLU A 560 2.52 -47.67 -10.02
CA GLU A 560 2.24 -49.11 -9.97
C GLU A 560 1.21 -49.39 -8.86
N HIS A 561 0.58 -50.56 -8.92
CA HIS A 561 -0.25 -51.06 -7.82
C HIS A 561 0.50 -50.99 -6.47
N PRO A 562 -0.18 -50.61 -5.38
CA PRO A 562 -1.63 -50.62 -5.20
C PRO A 562 -2.35 -49.29 -5.54
N LEU A 563 -1.66 -48.32 -6.16
CA LEU A 563 -2.34 -47.16 -6.73
C LEU A 563 -3.25 -47.58 -7.90
N ASN A 564 -4.33 -46.81 -8.14
CA ASN A 564 -5.17 -47.03 -9.31
C ASN A 564 -4.48 -46.47 -10.57
N ASP A 565 -3.61 -47.26 -11.16
CA ASP A 565 -2.89 -47.01 -12.41
C ASP A 565 -3.73 -47.30 -13.66
N GLU A 566 -5.02 -47.64 -13.50
CA GLU A 566 -5.97 -47.72 -14.62
C GLU A 566 -6.62 -46.35 -14.92
N LEU A 567 -6.64 -45.43 -13.94
CA LEU A 567 -7.12 -44.06 -14.12
C LEU A 567 -6.03 -43.12 -14.65
N GLN A 568 -6.41 -42.16 -15.49
CA GLN A 568 -5.49 -41.16 -16.03
C GLN A 568 -4.78 -40.41 -14.89
N TRP A 569 -3.46 -40.53 -14.77
CA TRP A 569 -2.62 -39.70 -13.90
C TRP A 569 -2.10 -38.46 -14.64
N GLN A 570 -1.69 -37.44 -13.89
CA GLN A 570 -1.02 -36.27 -14.46
C GLN A 570 0.48 -36.54 -14.48
N SER A 571 1.19 -36.04 -15.50
CA SER A 571 2.64 -36.24 -15.63
C SER A 571 3.42 -34.93 -15.76
N THR A 572 4.42 -34.74 -14.91
CA THR A 572 5.36 -33.61 -14.92
C THR A 572 6.74 -34.12 -15.29
N ASN A 573 7.51 -33.35 -16.06
CA ASN A 573 8.88 -33.70 -16.38
C ASN A 573 9.84 -33.06 -15.36
N ARG A 574 10.97 -33.71 -15.13
CA ARG A 574 12.08 -33.22 -14.32
C ARG A 574 13.39 -33.40 -15.09
N GLU A 575 14.31 -32.47 -14.97
CA GLU A 575 15.61 -32.52 -15.68
C GLU A 575 16.37 -33.83 -15.44
N GLU A 576 16.46 -34.27 -14.18
CA GLU A 576 16.95 -35.59 -13.82
C GLU A 576 15.85 -36.40 -13.10
N PRO A 577 15.85 -37.74 -13.15
CA PRO A 577 14.78 -38.55 -12.57
C PRO A 577 14.50 -38.30 -11.07
N THR A 578 15.51 -37.83 -10.32
CA THR A 578 15.40 -37.61 -8.87
C THR A 578 15.56 -36.15 -8.44
N LYS A 579 16.11 -35.25 -9.28
CA LYS A 579 16.41 -33.84 -8.93
C LYS A 579 16.38 -32.91 -10.17
N GLY A 580 16.39 -31.60 -9.95
CA GLY A 580 16.41 -30.59 -11.02
C GLY A 580 15.06 -29.91 -11.26
N GLU A 581 15.02 -29.00 -12.24
CA GLU A 581 13.83 -28.19 -12.49
C GLU A 581 12.65 -28.99 -13.06
N LEU A 582 11.44 -28.59 -12.66
CA LEU A 582 10.18 -29.18 -13.14
C LEU A 582 9.66 -28.40 -14.35
N TRP A 583 9.10 -29.11 -15.32
CA TRP A 583 8.42 -28.52 -16.46
C TRP A 583 7.28 -29.41 -16.97
N MET A 584 6.33 -28.82 -17.69
CA MET A 584 5.16 -29.53 -18.22
C MET A 584 4.96 -29.18 -19.70
N ILE A 585 4.40 -30.13 -20.46
CA ILE A 585 3.81 -29.82 -21.78
C ILE A 585 2.39 -29.26 -21.60
N PRO A 586 1.83 -28.51 -22.57
CA PRO A 586 0.50 -27.90 -22.44
C PRO A 586 -0.60 -28.89 -22.05
N LEU A 587 -0.58 -30.10 -22.62
CA LEU A 587 -1.54 -31.16 -22.27
C LEU A 587 -1.46 -31.55 -20.79
N ASN A 588 -0.25 -31.72 -20.27
CA ASN A 588 -0.05 -32.12 -18.87
C ASN A 588 -0.37 -30.99 -17.89
N ALA A 589 -0.18 -29.73 -18.29
CA ALA A 589 -0.62 -28.57 -17.53
C ALA A 589 -2.16 -28.48 -17.47
N ASP A 590 -2.85 -28.78 -18.57
CA ASP A 590 -4.32 -28.82 -18.60
C ASP A 590 -4.88 -29.94 -17.70
N VAL A 591 -4.31 -31.16 -17.80
CA VAL A 591 -4.67 -32.30 -16.93
C VAL A 591 -4.37 -31.99 -15.46
N PHE A 592 -3.29 -31.24 -15.17
CA PHE A 592 -2.99 -30.77 -13.81
C PHE A 592 -4.12 -29.90 -13.28
N CYS A 593 -4.51 -28.85 -14.01
CA CYS A 593 -5.60 -27.96 -13.63
C CYS A 593 -6.92 -28.75 -13.48
N GLN A 594 -7.23 -29.65 -14.41
CA GLN A 594 -8.41 -30.51 -14.33
C GLN A 594 -8.47 -31.34 -13.05
N LYS A 595 -7.34 -31.91 -12.62
CA LYS A 595 -7.29 -32.70 -11.37
C LYS A 595 -7.50 -31.84 -10.15
N ILE A 596 -6.87 -30.67 -10.06
CA ILE A 596 -7.08 -29.73 -8.95
C ILE A 596 -8.54 -29.29 -8.88
N GLU A 597 -9.14 -28.99 -10.02
CA GLU A 597 -10.56 -28.63 -10.13
C GLU A 597 -11.47 -29.76 -9.66
N ALA A 598 -11.18 -31.01 -10.05
CA ALA A 598 -11.96 -32.17 -9.61
C ALA A 598 -11.87 -32.38 -8.10
N VAL A 599 -10.70 -32.18 -7.48
CA VAL A 599 -10.53 -32.23 -6.02
C VAL A 599 -11.38 -31.14 -5.34
N CYS A 600 -11.42 -29.94 -5.92
CA CYS A 600 -12.25 -28.86 -5.39
C CYS A 600 -13.74 -29.20 -5.50
N ASP A 601 -14.20 -29.75 -6.63
CA ASP A 601 -15.59 -30.15 -6.82
C ASP A 601 -16.01 -31.23 -5.82
N GLU A 602 -15.17 -32.24 -5.63
CA GLU A 602 -15.44 -33.40 -4.78
C GLU A 602 -15.51 -33.05 -3.29
N LEU A 603 -14.72 -32.06 -2.87
CA LEU A 603 -14.69 -31.57 -1.49
C LEU A 603 -15.54 -30.31 -1.25
N GLY A 604 -16.22 -29.80 -2.28
CA GLY A 604 -17.12 -28.64 -2.18
C GLY A 604 -16.42 -27.27 -2.06
N TYR A 605 -15.18 -27.13 -2.52
CA TYR A 605 -14.47 -25.85 -2.56
C TYR A 605 -14.78 -25.03 -3.82
N LYS A 606 -14.63 -23.70 -3.71
CA LYS A 606 -14.77 -22.79 -4.86
C LYS A 606 -13.54 -22.83 -5.76
N LYS A 607 -13.66 -23.40 -6.95
CA LYS A 607 -12.59 -23.34 -7.97
C LYS A 607 -12.64 -22.07 -8.83
N ASN A 608 -11.47 -21.61 -9.28
CA ASN A 608 -11.35 -20.62 -10.33
C ASN A 608 -11.62 -21.25 -11.70
N THR A 609 -11.76 -20.42 -12.73
CA THR A 609 -11.95 -20.91 -14.10
C THR A 609 -10.70 -21.62 -14.62
N ARG A 610 -10.86 -22.56 -15.57
CA ARG A 610 -9.73 -23.26 -16.21
C ARG A 610 -8.66 -22.30 -16.74
N ALA A 611 -9.08 -21.19 -17.35
CA ALA A 611 -8.16 -20.17 -17.86
C ALA A 611 -7.32 -19.52 -16.75
N GLN A 612 -7.95 -19.15 -15.63
CA GLN A 612 -7.25 -18.58 -14.46
C GLN A 612 -6.27 -19.58 -13.84
N ASN A 613 -6.69 -20.85 -13.72
CA ASN A 613 -5.83 -21.93 -13.23
C ASN A 613 -4.61 -22.14 -14.12
N MET A 614 -4.80 -22.17 -15.45
CA MET A 614 -3.70 -22.31 -16.41
C MET A 614 -2.73 -21.12 -16.35
N THR A 615 -3.25 -19.89 -16.25
CA THR A 615 -2.40 -18.69 -16.09
C THR A 615 -1.58 -18.75 -14.81
N HIS A 616 -2.20 -19.13 -13.68
CA HIS A 616 -1.49 -19.22 -12.41
C HIS A 616 -0.46 -20.35 -12.38
N LEU A 617 -0.80 -21.53 -12.91
CA LEU A 617 0.13 -22.66 -13.02
C LEU A 617 1.39 -22.26 -13.83
N GLY A 618 1.23 -21.49 -14.90
CA GLY A 618 2.35 -20.97 -15.70
C GLY A 618 3.29 -20.02 -14.95
N THR A 619 2.89 -19.49 -13.79
CA THR A 619 3.77 -18.73 -12.89
C THR A 619 4.56 -19.60 -11.92
N LEU A 620 4.14 -20.86 -11.74
CA LEU A 620 4.70 -21.80 -10.77
C LEU A 620 5.63 -22.84 -11.42
N VAL A 621 5.37 -23.18 -12.68
CA VAL A 621 6.14 -24.18 -13.43
C VAL A 621 6.26 -23.80 -14.90
N SER A 622 7.41 -24.09 -15.50
CA SER A 622 7.64 -23.81 -16.93
C SER A 622 6.75 -24.71 -17.79
N ILE A 623 5.87 -24.11 -18.60
CA ILE A 623 5.06 -24.83 -19.60
C ILE A 623 5.74 -24.66 -20.95
N ARG A 624 6.25 -25.77 -21.51
CA ARG A 624 7.06 -25.81 -22.72
C ARG A 624 6.33 -26.60 -23.80
N ASN A 625 6.32 -26.11 -25.03
CA ASN A 625 5.96 -26.97 -26.16
C ASN A 625 7.07 -28.02 -26.29
N SER A 626 6.67 -29.30 -26.32
CA SER A 626 7.55 -30.47 -26.39
C SER A 626 8.62 -30.35 -27.45
#